data_AF-A0A5P3VVT8-F1
#
_entry.id   AF-A0A5P3VVT8-F1
#
_cell.length_a   1.000
_cell.length_b   1.000
_cell.length_c   1.000
_cell.angle_alpha   90.00
_cell.angle_beta   90.00
_cell.angle_gamma   90.00
#
_symmetry.space_group_name_H-M   'P 1'
#
loop_
_entity.id
_entity.type
_entity.pdbx_description
1 polymer ?
#
loop_
_entity_poly.entity_id
_entity_poly.type
_entity_poly.pdbx_seq_one_letter_code
_entity_poly.pdbx_strand_id
1 'polypeptide(L)'
;MQHHDNEDREYPDPETVLAIRGAIATGRMGGPMGEPGHWLNEFWQIGAALRDHADMLQGFQGTTRRGLLSTTAQYLAASRQTVEHADDLN
;
A
#
# COMPACT_ATOMS: atom_id res chain seq x y z
N MET A 1 -4.17 -24.80 40.81
CA MET A 1 -3.14 -24.04 40.07
C MET A 1 -2.35 -25.04 39.25
N GLN A 2 -2.66 -25.18 37.97
CA GLN A 2 -1.88 -26.01 37.05
C GLN A 2 -1.59 -25.14 35.82
N HIS A 3 -0.45 -24.45 35.90
CA HIS A 3 0.36 -24.11 34.74
C HIS A 3 1.06 -25.39 34.29
N HIS A 4 1.25 -25.55 32.98
CA HIS A 4 1.96 -26.62 32.23
C HIS A 4 0.99 -27.31 31.26
N ASP A 5 1.06 -26.93 29.98
CA ASP A 5 0.67 -27.76 28.81
C ASP A 5 0.82 -27.01 27.46
N ASN A 6 1.26 -25.75 27.44
CA ASN A 6 1.34 -24.95 26.20
C ASN A 6 2.74 -24.76 25.61
N GLU A 7 3.80 -25.28 26.22
CA GLU A 7 5.19 -25.02 25.75
C GLU A 7 5.70 -26.01 24.69
N ASP A 8 5.03 -27.14 24.48
CA ASP A 8 5.44 -28.18 23.52
C ASP A 8 4.67 -28.17 22.19
N ARG A 9 3.81 -27.17 21.94
CA ARG A 9 3.10 -27.04 20.67
C ARG A 9 3.96 -26.30 19.66
N GLU A 10 4.35 -27.00 18.58
CA GLU A 10 5.10 -26.44 17.44
C GLU A 10 4.36 -25.28 16.75
N TYR A 11 3.02 -25.24 16.89
CA TYR A 11 2.17 -24.21 16.29
C TYR A 11 1.21 -23.58 17.32
N PRO A 12 0.96 -22.26 17.22
CA PRO A 12 -0.02 -21.59 18.05
C PRO A 12 -1.43 -22.10 17.78
N ASP A 13 -2.31 -21.95 18.76
CA ASP A 13 -3.71 -22.36 18.65
C ASP A 13 -4.38 -21.69 17.44
N PRO A 14 -5.29 -22.40 16.73
CA PRO A 14 -5.98 -21.85 15.56
C PRO A 14 -6.67 -20.50 15.83
N GLU A 15 -7.21 -20.32 17.03
CA GLU A 15 -7.85 -19.09 17.49
C GLU A 15 -6.84 -17.94 17.58
N THR A 16 -5.62 -18.23 18.03
CA THR A 16 -4.51 -17.25 18.07
C THR A 16 -4.13 -16.83 16.66
N VAL A 17 -4.02 -17.80 15.73
CA VAL A 17 -3.75 -17.50 14.31
C VAL A 17 -4.88 -16.66 13.70
N LEU A 18 -6.14 -16.98 14.00
CA LEU A 18 -7.29 -16.24 13.51
C LEU A 18 -7.30 -14.81 14.06
N ALA A 19 -7.00 -14.63 15.35
CA ALA A 19 -6.91 -13.32 15.99
C ALA A 19 -5.81 -12.46 15.35
N ILE A 20 -4.63 -13.05 15.11
CA ILE A 20 -3.52 -12.38 14.40
C ILE A 20 -3.95 -11.95 12.99
N ARG A 21 -4.56 -12.86 12.23
CA ARG A 21 -5.05 -12.55 10.87
C ARG A 21 -6.10 -11.46 10.89
N GLY A 22 -7.01 -11.49 11.86
CA GLY A 22 -8.03 -10.47 12.09
C GLY A 22 -7.41 -9.11 12.38
N ALA A 23 -6.43 -9.04 13.28
CA ALA A 23 -5.72 -7.79 13.61
C ALA A 23 -5.04 -7.18 12.38
N ILE A 24 -4.31 -7.99 11.59
CA ILE A 24 -3.68 -7.53 10.34
C ILE A 24 -4.73 -7.03 9.35
N ALA A 25 -5.82 -7.78 9.15
CA ALA A 25 -6.88 -7.40 8.22
C ALA A 25 -7.53 -6.06 8.63
N THR A 26 -7.81 -5.88 9.91
CA THR A 26 -8.36 -4.65 10.46
C THR A 26 -7.41 -3.47 10.23
N GLY A 27 -6.12 -3.63 10.51
CA GLY A 27 -5.11 -2.59 10.24
C GLY A 27 -5.04 -2.21 8.77
N ARG A 28 -5.07 -3.20 7.86
CA ARG A 28 -5.08 -2.96 6.41
C ARG A 28 -6.29 -2.17 5.92
N MET A 29 -7.45 -2.39 6.53
CA MET A 29 -8.67 -1.65 6.21
C MET A 29 -8.75 -0.29 6.90
N GLY A 30 -7.82 0.04 7.80
CA GLY A 30 -7.87 1.24 8.62
C GLY A 30 -8.94 1.23 9.70
N GLY A 31 -9.33 0.05 10.16
CA GLY A 31 -10.20 -0.08 11.32
C GLY A 31 -9.52 0.34 12.63
N PRO A 32 -10.28 0.50 13.72
CA PRO A 32 -9.75 0.97 15.00
C PRO A 32 -8.70 0.00 15.55
N MET A 33 -7.67 0.56 16.19
CA MET A 33 -6.73 -0.20 16.99
C MET A 33 -7.37 -0.61 18.33
N GLY A 34 -6.96 -1.74 18.89
CA GLY A 34 -7.40 -2.17 20.20
C GLY A 34 -6.84 -1.32 21.35
N GLU A 35 -7.19 -1.69 22.57
CA GLU A 35 -6.71 -1.00 23.78
C GLU A 35 -5.18 -0.92 23.84
N PRO A 36 -4.60 0.18 24.34
CA PRO A 36 -3.15 0.32 24.48
C PRO A 36 -2.52 -0.83 25.27
N GLY A 37 -1.41 -1.36 24.76
CA GLY A 37 -0.70 -2.49 25.37
C GLY A 37 -1.26 -3.88 25.04
N HIS A 38 -2.37 -3.97 24.29
CA HIS A 38 -2.85 -5.27 23.82
C HIS A 38 -1.91 -5.86 22.76
N TRP A 39 -1.49 -7.11 22.94
CA TRP A 39 -0.48 -7.76 22.08
C TRP A 39 -0.87 -7.83 20.59
N LEU A 40 -2.16 -7.91 20.28
CA LEU A 40 -2.66 -7.86 18.88
C LEU A 40 -2.38 -6.53 18.16
N ASN A 41 -2.08 -5.45 18.88
CA ASN A 41 -1.80 -4.16 18.27
C ASN A 41 -0.52 -4.19 17.42
N GLU A 42 0.46 -5.03 17.77
CA GLU A 42 1.65 -5.25 16.95
C GLU A 42 1.28 -5.75 15.55
N PHE A 43 0.33 -6.68 15.48
CA PHE A 43 -0.16 -7.23 14.22
C PHE A 43 -1.06 -6.25 13.47
N TRP A 44 -1.84 -5.45 14.19
CA TRP A 44 -2.59 -4.34 13.60
C TRP A 44 -1.66 -3.32 12.92
N GLN A 45 -0.53 -2.98 13.55
CA GLN A 45 0.47 -2.06 12.99
C GLN A 45 1.09 -2.60 11.70
N ILE A 46 1.35 -3.90 11.61
CA ILE A 46 1.77 -4.55 10.35
C ILE A 46 0.73 -4.31 9.26
N GLY A 47 -0.54 -4.50 9.59
CA GLY A 47 -1.64 -4.24 8.65
C GLY A 47 -1.71 -2.79 8.19
N ALA A 48 -1.59 -1.84 9.13
CA ALA A 48 -1.59 -0.41 8.83
C ALA A 48 -0.40 -0.01 7.94
N ALA A 49 0.80 -0.50 8.22
CA ALA A 49 1.99 -0.26 7.39
C ALA A 49 1.81 -0.79 5.97
N LEU A 50 1.20 -1.97 5.80
CA LEU A 50 0.88 -2.54 4.48
C LEU A 50 -0.07 -1.64 3.68
N ARG A 51 -1.08 -1.04 4.34
CA ARG A 51 -1.99 -0.08 3.70
C ARG A 51 -1.23 1.18 3.29
N ASP A 52 -0.45 1.76 4.18
CA ASP A 52 0.27 3.01 3.91
C ASP A 52 1.28 2.84 2.76
N HIS A 53 1.92 1.67 2.64
CA HIS A 53 2.76 1.31 1.50
C HIS A 53 1.98 1.17 0.20
N ALA A 54 0.78 0.57 0.23
CA ALA A 54 -0.08 0.45 -0.94
C ALA A 54 -0.54 1.83 -1.45
N ASP A 55 -0.89 2.71 -0.52
CA ASP A 55 -1.31 4.09 -0.82
C ASP A 55 -0.15 4.89 -1.42
N MET A 56 1.07 4.74 -0.90
CA MET A 56 2.27 5.37 -1.47
C MET A 56 2.52 4.90 -2.92
N LEU A 57 2.45 3.59 -3.17
CA LEU A 57 2.63 3.02 -4.51
C LEU A 57 1.58 3.51 -5.50
N GLN A 58 0.32 3.57 -5.07
CA GLN A 58 -0.76 4.09 -5.91
C GLN A 58 -0.57 5.59 -6.20
N GLY A 59 -0.14 6.37 -5.21
CA GLY A 59 0.21 7.78 -5.37
C GLY A 59 1.34 7.98 -6.39
N PHE A 60 2.40 7.18 -6.29
CA PHE A 60 3.52 7.20 -7.24
C PHE A 60 3.08 6.84 -8.66
N GLN A 61 2.30 5.76 -8.85
CA GLN A 61 1.77 5.40 -10.17
C GLN A 61 0.93 6.53 -10.78
N GLY A 62 0.12 7.20 -9.95
CA GLY A 62 -0.70 8.34 -10.39
C GLY A 62 0.11 9.57 -10.80
N THR A 63 1.21 9.88 -10.11
CA THR A 63 2.09 11.01 -10.46
C THR A 63 2.95 10.69 -11.68
N THR A 64 3.56 9.50 -11.74
CA THR A 64 4.36 9.06 -12.89
C THR A 64 3.53 8.99 -14.17
N ARG A 65 2.29 8.47 -14.10
CA ARG A 65 1.38 8.46 -15.25
C ARG A 65 1.07 9.86 -15.76
N ARG A 66 0.80 10.80 -14.86
CA ARG A 66 0.55 12.21 -15.25
C ARG A 66 1.79 12.86 -15.86
N GLY A 67 2.96 12.61 -15.28
CA GLY A 67 4.24 13.08 -15.82
C GLY A 67 4.47 12.58 -17.24
N LEU A 68 4.36 11.27 -17.46
CA LEU A 68 4.51 10.66 -18.79
C LEU A 68 3.54 11.26 -19.81
N LEU A 69 2.25 11.33 -19.48
CA LEU A 69 1.25 11.89 -20.39
C LEU A 69 1.51 13.37 -20.71
N SER A 70 1.91 14.16 -19.71
CA SER A 70 2.29 15.57 -19.90
C SER A 70 3.48 15.71 -20.82
N THR A 71 4.55 14.94 -20.58
CA THR A 71 5.75 14.95 -21.42
C THR A 71 5.43 14.52 -22.84
N THR A 72 4.66 13.44 -23.04
CA THR A 72 4.26 13.02 -24.40
C THR A 72 3.40 14.08 -25.09
N ALA A 73 2.48 14.73 -24.40
CA ALA A 73 1.68 15.83 -24.96
C ALA A 73 2.57 17.01 -25.37
N GLN A 74 3.58 17.36 -24.58
CA GLN A 74 4.56 18.40 -24.93
C GLN A 74 5.37 18.04 -26.18
N TYR A 75 5.87 16.80 -26.29
CA TYR A 75 6.56 16.34 -27.49
C TYR A 75 5.67 16.38 -28.74
N LEU A 76 4.42 15.92 -28.62
CA LEU A 76 3.46 15.97 -29.72
C LEU A 76 3.16 17.41 -30.14
N ALA A 77 2.96 18.33 -29.19
CA ALA A 77 2.74 19.74 -29.48
C ALA A 77 3.95 20.39 -30.17
N ALA A 78 5.17 20.13 -29.67
CA ALA A 78 6.40 20.61 -30.28
C ALA A 78 6.60 20.06 -31.69
N SER A 79 6.29 18.77 -31.92
CA SER A 79 6.37 18.16 -33.25
C SER A 79 5.37 18.75 -34.24
N ARG A 80 4.21 19.22 -33.78
CA ARG A 80 3.21 19.87 -34.63
C ARG A 80 3.66 21.28 -35.05
N GLN A 81 4.28 22.04 -34.14
CA GLN A 81 4.84 23.36 -34.45
C GLN A 81 5.99 23.30 -35.46
N THR A 82 6.82 22.24 -35.42
CA THR A 82 7.90 22.07 -36.40
C THR A 82 7.40 21.72 -37.81
N VAL A 83 6.23 21.11 -37.94
CA VAL A 83 5.63 20.80 -39.26
C VAL A 83 5.04 22.07 -39.88
N GLU A 84 4.32 22.88 -39.10
CA GLU A 84 3.73 24.13 -39.58
C GLU A 84 4.80 25.16 -40.00
N HIS A 85 5.94 25.23 -39.28
CA HIS A 85 7.07 26.09 -39.67
C HIS A 85 7.80 25.62 -40.94
N ALA A 86 7.68 24.34 -41.32
CA ALA A 86 8.30 23.81 -42.54
C ALA A 86 7.44 24.07 -43.79
N ASP A 87 6.11 24.15 -43.64
CA ASP A 87 5.18 24.46 -44.73
C ASP A 87 5.12 25.96 -45.07
N ASP A 88 5.44 26.86 -44.12
CA ASP A 88 5.50 28.32 -44.35
C ASP A 88 6.78 28.78 -45.09
N LEU A 89 7.73 27.88 -45.35
CA LEU A 89 9.02 28.17 -46.01
C LEU A 89 9.08 27.69 -47.47
N ASN A 90 7.95 27.33 -48.10
CA ASN A 90 7.89 26.89 -49.49
C ASN A 90 6.97 27.77 -50.36
#